data_AF-A0A257NPC0-F1
#
_entry.id   AF-A0A257NPC0-F1
#
_cell.length_a   1.000
_cell.length_b   1.000
_cell.length_c   1.000
_cell.angle_alpha   90.00
_cell.angle_beta   90.00
_cell.angle_gamma   90.00
#
_symmetry.space_group_name_H-M   'P 1'
#
loop_
_entity.id
_entity.type
_entity.pdbx_description
1 polymer ?
#
loop_
_entity_poly.entity_id
_entity_poly.type
_entity_poly.pdbx_seq_one_letter_code
_entity_poly.pdbx_strand_id
1 'polypeptide(L)'
;MPTRRHFLQSLALSPLLLAGCSKPQTQIVEEGFMVFNMPMTLRFANESASAITQTVNAAARIVEPLYKSIHPWKPSDLTRLNAQLVTDGRGTATPDIIAL
;
A
#
# COMPACT_ATOMS: atom_id res chain seq x y z
N MET A 1 68.08 11.68 10.16
CA MET A 1 66.72 12.15 10.53
C MET A 1 65.79 11.91 9.36
N PRO A 2 65.01 10.82 9.34
CA PRO A 2 64.04 10.59 8.27
C PRO A 2 62.85 11.52 8.49
N THR A 3 62.54 12.30 7.47
CA THR A 3 61.52 13.35 7.44
C THR A 3 60.12 12.74 7.55
N ARG A 4 59.30 13.30 8.46
CA ARG A 4 57.87 13.01 8.73
C ARG A 4 56.94 12.96 7.49
N ARG A 5 57.43 13.28 6.30
CA ARG A 5 56.63 13.43 5.07
C ARG A 5 56.31 12.12 4.35
N HIS A 6 57.05 11.03 4.61
CA HIS A 6 56.80 9.76 3.91
C HIS A 6 55.73 8.87 4.56
N PHE A 7 55.29 9.18 5.79
CA PHE A 7 54.28 8.37 6.49
C PHE A 7 52.83 8.73 6.12
N LEU A 8 52.60 9.90 5.51
CA LEU A 8 51.26 10.36 5.13
C LEU A 8 50.86 9.99 3.70
N GLN A 9 51.80 9.50 2.88
CA GLN A 9 51.52 9.10 1.49
C GLN A 9 51.12 7.62 1.36
N SER A 10 51.34 6.79 2.37
CA SER A 10 50.97 5.37 2.36
C SER A 10 49.50 5.10 2.74
N LEU A 11 48.75 6.11 3.20
CA LEU A 11 47.33 5.98 3.58
C LEU A 11 46.35 6.28 2.44
N ALA A 12 46.83 6.75 1.28
CA ALA A 12 45.97 7.20 0.17
C ALA A 12 45.61 6.10 -0.86
N LEU A 13 46.03 4.83 -0.64
CA LEU A 13 46.01 3.78 -1.67
C LEU A 13 45.11 2.57 -1.35
N SER A 14 44.11 2.73 -0.48
CA SER A 14 43.14 1.65 -0.20
C SER A 14 41.69 2.03 -0.57
N PRO A 15 41.36 2.28 -1.86
CA PRO A 15 39.97 2.39 -2.30
C PRO A 15 39.23 1.04 -2.23
N LEU A 16 39.93 -0.08 -1.97
CA LEU A 16 39.38 -1.44 -1.94
C LEU A 16 38.70 -1.84 -0.62
N LEU A 17 38.78 -1.03 0.44
CA LEU A 17 38.16 -1.35 1.74
C LEU A 17 36.72 -0.83 1.91
N LEU A 18 36.20 -0.06 0.94
CA LEU A 18 34.84 0.49 1.01
C LEU A 18 33.79 -0.35 0.25
N ALA A 19 34.20 -1.37 -0.51
CA ALA A 19 33.29 -2.20 -1.31
C ALA A 19 32.64 -3.37 -0.51
N GLY A 20 32.98 -3.55 0.77
CA GLY A 20 32.66 -4.77 1.53
C GLY A 20 31.46 -4.73 2.49
N CYS A 21 30.76 -3.60 2.65
CA CYS A 21 29.75 -3.43 3.72
C CYS A 21 28.38 -2.94 3.26
N SER A 22 28.01 -3.07 1.98
CA SER A 22 26.65 -2.83 1.56
C SER A 22 25.80 -4.07 1.83
N LYS A 23 25.18 -4.15 3.02
CA LYS A 23 24.07 -5.10 3.21
C LYS A 23 23.02 -4.79 2.13
N PRO A 24 22.47 -5.80 1.43
CA PRO A 24 21.38 -5.55 0.50
C PRO A 24 20.26 -4.86 1.28
N GLN A 25 20.01 -3.60 0.96
CA GLN A 25 19.00 -2.79 1.64
C GLN A 25 17.66 -3.16 1.02
N THR A 26 16.76 -3.69 1.85
CA THR A 26 15.38 -3.97 1.42
C THR A 26 14.74 -2.66 1.00
N GLN A 27 14.39 -2.57 -0.28
CA GLN A 27 13.62 -1.43 -0.77
C GLN A 27 12.15 -1.64 -0.41
N ILE A 28 11.61 -0.73 0.40
CA ILE A 28 10.18 -0.69 0.72
C ILE A 28 9.52 0.35 -0.18
N VAL A 29 8.46 -0.07 -0.87
CA VAL A 29 7.60 0.80 -1.67
C VAL A 29 6.19 0.73 -1.10
N GLU A 30 5.53 1.88 -0.99
CA GLU A 30 4.15 1.99 -0.54
C GLU A 30 3.30 2.50 -1.69
N GLU A 31 2.28 1.72 -2.07
CA GLU A 31 1.33 2.07 -3.13
C GLU A 31 -0.09 1.74 -2.66
N GLY A 32 -1.10 2.36 -3.26
CA GLY A 32 -2.45 2.21 -2.76
C GLY A 32 -3.53 2.78 -3.66
N PHE A 33 -4.75 2.76 -3.15
CA PHE A 33 -5.94 3.30 -3.80
C PHE A 33 -6.85 3.97 -2.78
N MET A 34 -7.79 4.78 -3.26
CA MET A 34 -8.77 5.46 -2.42
C MET A 34 -10.04 4.62 -2.30
N VAL A 35 -10.54 4.43 -1.08
CA VAL A 35 -11.84 3.82 -0.81
C VAL A 35 -12.51 4.53 0.37
N PHE A 36 -13.80 4.83 0.28
CA PHE A 36 -14.50 5.66 1.28
C PHE A 36 -13.83 7.01 1.58
N ASN A 37 -13.19 7.62 0.58
CA ASN A 37 -12.39 8.85 0.75
C ASN A 37 -11.22 8.70 1.75
N MET A 38 -10.79 7.46 2.01
CA MET A 38 -9.63 7.13 2.82
C MET A 38 -8.58 6.40 1.96
N PRO A 39 -7.27 6.65 2.19
CA PRO A 39 -6.23 5.91 1.50
C PRO A 39 -6.11 4.50 2.08
N MET A 40 -6.13 3.50 1.21
CA MET A 40 -5.75 2.13 1.55
C MET A 40 -4.39 1.83 0.91
N THR A 41 -3.38 1.60 1.74
CA THR A 41 -1.98 1.43 1.33
C THR A 41 -1.50 0.01 1.55
N LEU A 42 -0.75 -0.50 0.58
CA LEU A 42 -0.02 -1.77 0.64
C LEU A 42 1.47 -1.47 0.63
N ARG A 43 2.24 -2.23 1.43
CA ARG A 43 3.69 -2.09 1.54
C ARG A 43 4.36 -3.29 0.90
N PHE A 44 5.33 -3.04 0.03
CA PHE A 44 6.00 -4.06 -0.76
C PHE A 44 7.50 -4.04 -0.50
N ALA A 45 8.11 -5.22 -0.37
CA ALA A 45 9.54 -5.37 -0.13
C ALA A 45 10.21 -6.04 -1.32
N ASN A 46 11.14 -5.33 -1.98
CA ASN A 46 11.91 -5.85 -3.12
C ASN A 46 11.06 -6.34 -4.31
N GLU A 47 9.87 -5.78 -4.51
CA GLU A 47 8.95 -6.17 -5.58
C GLU A 47 9.14 -5.35 -6.86
N SER A 48 8.80 -5.96 -7.99
CA SER A 48 8.79 -5.25 -9.28
C SER A 48 7.58 -4.30 -9.38
N ALA A 49 7.74 -3.18 -10.10
CA ALA A 49 6.65 -2.23 -10.33
C ALA A 49 5.40 -2.87 -10.96
N SER A 50 5.59 -3.87 -11.84
CA SER A 50 4.50 -4.64 -12.43
C SER A 50 3.75 -5.46 -11.37
N ALA A 51 4.47 -6.16 -10.49
CA ALA A 51 3.87 -6.97 -9.43
C ALA A 51 3.12 -6.09 -8.41
N ILE A 52 3.69 -4.94 -8.06
CA ILE A 52 3.05 -3.93 -7.21
C ILE A 52 1.73 -3.48 -7.84
N THR A 53 1.76 -3.03 -9.09
CA THR A 53 0.57 -2.55 -9.81
C THR A 53 -0.52 -3.61 -9.89
N GLN A 54 -0.16 -4.85 -10.22
CA GLN A 54 -1.12 -5.97 -10.29
C GLN A 54 -1.76 -6.25 -8.93
N THR A 55 -0.96 -6.23 -7.87
CA THR A 55 -1.44 -6.48 -6.50
C THR A 55 -2.35 -5.36 -6.02
N VAL A 56 -1.98 -4.09 -6.25
CA VAL A 56 -2.82 -2.93 -5.91
C VAL A 56 -4.17 -3.02 -6.65
N ASN A 57 -4.17 -3.33 -7.94
CA ASN A 57 -5.40 -3.49 -8.72
C ASN A 57 -6.24 -4.70 -8.28
N ALA A 58 -5.60 -5.78 -7.84
CA ALA A 58 -6.31 -6.93 -7.27
C ALA A 58 -6.97 -6.57 -5.95
N ALA A 59 -6.26 -5.89 -5.05
CA ALA A 59 -6.79 -5.42 -3.78
C ALA A 59 -7.97 -4.45 -3.98
N ALA A 60 -7.86 -3.50 -4.91
CA ALA A 60 -8.95 -2.58 -5.25
C ALA A 60 -10.22 -3.34 -5.69
N ARG A 61 -10.08 -4.37 -6.53
CA ARG A 61 -11.21 -5.18 -7.01
C ARG A 61 -11.87 -6.03 -5.91
N ILE A 62 -11.15 -6.38 -4.84
CA ILE A 62 -11.73 -7.10 -3.69
C ILE A 62 -12.66 -6.17 -2.90
N VAL A 63 -12.29 -4.90 -2.73
CA VAL A 63 -13.04 -3.95 -1.90
C VAL A 63 -14.16 -3.25 -2.69
N GLU A 64 -14.02 -3.13 -4.01
CA GLU A 64 -14.98 -2.42 -4.87
C GLU A 64 -16.44 -2.93 -4.75
N PRO A 65 -16.74 -4.24 -4.72
CA PRO A 65 -18.12 -4.74 -4.58
C PRO A 65 -18.77 -4.27 -3.27
N LEU A 66 -18.05 -4.38 -2.15
CA LEU A 66 -18.52 -3.91 -0.85
C LEU A 66 -18.76 -2.40 -0.91
N TYR A 67 -17.79 -1.63 -1.38
CA TYR A 67 -17.91 -0.17 -1.52
C TYR A 67 -19.17 0.24 -2.32
N LYS A 68 -19.49 -0.48 -3.40
CA LYS A 68 -20.70 -0.22 -4.20
C LYS A 68 -21.98 -0.59 -3.45
N SER A 69 -22.01 -1.72 -2.75
CA SER A 69 -23.20 -2.20 -2.03
C SER A 69 -23.56 -1.32 -0.82
N ILE A 70 -22.55 -0.81 -0.10
CA ILE A 70 -22.75 0.05 1.08
C ILE A 70 -22.55 1.54 0.81
N HIS A 71 -22.58 1.96 -0.46
CA HIS A 71 -22.38 3.36 -0.78
C HIS A 71 -23.51 4.22 -0.18
N PRO A 72 -23.21 5.25 0.65
CA PRO A 72 -24.25 5.88 1.46
C PRO A 72 -25.13 6.91 0.73
N TRP A 73 -24.66 7.49 -0.39
CA TRP A 73 -25.42 8.51 -1.15
C TRP A 73 -25.59 8.22 -2.65
N LYS A 74 -25.12 7.07 -3.14
CA LYS A 74 -25.38 6.62 -4.52
C LYS A 74 -26.33 5.43 -4.47
N PRO A 75 -27.06 5.13 -5.56
CA PRO A 75 -27.85 3.91 -5.65
C PRO A 75 -27.02 2.68 -5.27
N SER A 76 -27.48 1.97 -4.26
CA SER A 76 -26.78 0.87 -3.57
C SER A 76 -27.79 0.02 -2.80
N ASP A 77 -27.37 -1.14 -2.30
CA ASP A 77 -28.23 -1.95 -1.43
C ASP A 77 -28.57 -1.23 -0.13
N LEU A 78 -27.63 -0.46 0.41
CA LEU A 78 -27.84 0.33 1.62
C LEU A 78 -28.87 1.44 1.39
N THR A 79 -28.77 2.18 0.29
CA THR A 79 -29.74 3.27 0.00
C THR A 79 -31.12 2.71 -0.32
N ARG A 80 -31.20 1.55 -0.99
CA ARG A 80 -32.46 0.82 -1.18
C ARG A 80 -33.07 0.40 0.16
N LEU A 81 -32.29 -0.19 1.06
CA LEU A 81 -32.75 -0.60 2.39
C LEU A 81 -33.26 0.60 3.20
N ASN A 82 -32.51 1.71 3.20
CA ASN A 82 -32.91 2.95 3.89
C ASN A 82 -34.25 3.48 3.34
N ALA A 83 -34.45 3.46 2.02
CA ALA A 83 -35.71 3.90 1.42
C ALA A 83 -36.90 3.04 1.85
N GLN A 84 -36.72 1.72 1.93
CA GLN A 84 -37.76 0.79 2.42
C GLN A 84 -38.09 1.05 3.89
N LEU A 85 -37.07 1.22 4.73
CA LEU A 85 -37.26 1.50 6.16
C LEU A 85 -38.03 2.80 6.40
N VAL A 86 -37.74 3.85 5.62
CA VAL A 86 -38.45 5.14 5.70
C VAL A 86 -39.90 5.02 5.23
N THR A 87 -40.15 4.25 4.17
CA THR A 87 -41.49 4.16 3.55
C THR A 87 -42.40 3.19 4.29
N ASP A 88 -41.89 2.01 4.65
CA ASP A 88 -42.68 0.88 5.11
C ASP A 88 -42.44 0.52 6.59
N GLY A 89 -41.47 1.16 7.25
CA GLY A 89 -41.02 0.79 8.61
C GLY A 89 -40.29 -0.55 8.68
N ARG A 90 -40.04 -1.19 7.54
CA ARG A 90 -39.36 -2.49 7.38
C ARG A 90 -38.66 -2.55 6.03
N GLY A 91 -37.63 -3.37 5.91
CA GLY A 91 -36.89 -3.53 4.65
C GLY A 91 -36.19 -4.88 4.55
N THR A 92 -35.72 -5.21 3.35
CA THR A 92 -35.01 -6.45 3.07
C THR A 92 -33.54 -6.15 2.79
N ALA A 93 -32.69 -6.57 3.74
CA ALA A 93 -31.24 -6.51 3.60
C ALA A 93 -30.74 -7.68 2.72
N THR A 94 -29.69 -7.43 1.93
CA THR A 94 -28.93 -8.51 1.28
C THR A 94 -28.09 -9.26 2.31
N PRO A 95 -27.68 -10.51 2.04
CA PRO A 95 -26.78 -11.25 2.93
C PRO A 95 -25.51 -10.47 3.29
N ASP A 96 -24.93 -9.76 2.32
CA ASP A 96 -23.72 -8.96 2.53
C ASP A 96 -23.95 -7.82 3.53
N ILE A 97 -25.10 -7.15 3.50
CA ILE A 97 -25.45 -6.12 4.50
C ILE A 97 -25.68 -6.73 5.88
N ILE A 98 -26.26 -7.93 5.94
CA ILE A 98 -26.51 -8.63 7.21
C ILE A 98 -25.20 -9.10 7.87
N ALA A 99 -24.17 -9.38 7.07
CA ALA A 99 -22.90 -9.92 7.55
C ALA A 99 -21.88 -8.85 8.03
N LEU A 100 -22.20 -7.56 7.88
CA LEU A 100 -21.39 -6.43 8.35
C LEU A 100 -21.60 -6.14 9.83
#